data_AF-A0A7S0FVH1-F1
#
_entry.id   AF-A0A7S0FVH1-F1
#
_cell.length_a   1.000
_cell.length_b   1.000
_cell.length_c   1.000
_cell.angle_alpha   90.00
_cell.angle_beta   90.00
_cell.angle_gamma   90.00
#
_symmetry.space_group_name_H-M   'P 1'
#
loop_
_entity.id
_entity.type
_entity.pdbx_description
1 polymer ?
#
loop_
_entity_poly.entity_id
_entity_poly.type
_entity_poly.pdbx_seq_one_letter_code
_entity_poly.pdbx_strand_id
1 'polypeptide(L)'
;MAPALVAAVFDAVMGLQAEIAIFVIALCTHAVLFGSYQWKPSQSKVKLGLSSKEAGTGTGVLQGLPHPSAAAPQAAAALARAVRRLSREGAARADVTEELRRQLQAVAPEDVPPALAAMLESVGRAPGAELLEAVREVLRERGLAPSQQLGESLLKGCLSARLQGVFAEVLEEVEAADMATPATAVLALRSSLSCSDLEAAMGYLRRFASPLKASLDITPSAAPQKLLQQLVELAARQAAVPALLRELVDCDLLTASVVEAAIAECAKGPGGSSGIAKGNGGAAAALL
;
A
#
# COMPACT_ATOMS: atom_id res chain seq x y z
N MET A 1 -6.94 50.58 19.88
CA MET A 1 -7.25 49.72 18.70
C MET A 1 -6.68 48.31 18.82
N ALA A 2 -5.44 48.10 19.25
CA ALA A 2 -4.85 46.76 19.41
C ALA A 2 -5.65 45.75 20.30
N PRO A 3 -6.23 46.10 21.47
CA PRO A 3 -6.88 45.10 22.32
C PRO A 3 -8.21 44.56 21.75
N ALA A 4 -8.92 45.36 20.95
CA ALA A 4 -10.17 44.93 20.32
C ALA A 4 -9.93 43.92 19.17
N LEU A 5 -8.83 44.08 18.43
CA LEU A 5 -8.42 43.15 17.38
C LEU A 5 -8.01 41.79 17.96
N VAL A 6 -7.27 41.80 19.08
CA VAL A 6 -6.83 40.56 19.74
C VAL A 6 -8.04 39.77 20.28
N ALA A 7 -9.02 40.45 20.89
CA ALA A 7 -10.24 39.80 21.34
C ALA A 7 -11.03 39.16 20.18
N ALA A 8 -11.20 39.87 19.06
CA ALA A 8 -11.91 39.36 17.89
C ALA A 8 -11.20 38.15 17.23
N VAL A 9 -9.87 38.15 17.20
CA VAL A 9 -9.09 36.99 16.70
C VAL A 9 -9.24 35.79 17.64
N PHE A 10 -9.24 36.02 18.96
CA PHE A 10 -9.42 34.96 19.94
C PHE A 10 -10.80 34.32 19.84
N ASP A 11 -11.86 35.12 19.71
CA ASP A 11 -13.23 34.63 19.50
C ASP A 11 -13.38 33.88 18.18
N ALA A 12 -12.72 34.32 17.12
CA ALA A 12 -12.72 33.61 15.83
C ALA A 12 -11.99 32.26 15.90
N VAL A 13 -10.86 32.18 16.60
CA VAL A 13 -10.10 30.94 16.80
C VAL A 13 -10.88 29.96 17.67
N MET A 14 -11.53 30.44 18.74
CA MET A 14 -12.38 29.62 19.60
C MET A 14 -13.63 29.12 18.87
N GLY A 15 -14.25 29.95 18.02
CA GLY A 15 -15.36 29.56 17.15
C GLY A 15 -14.95 28.47 16.15
N LEU A 16 -13.81 28.63 15.50
CA LEU A 16 -13.25 27.64 14.57
C LEU A 16 -12.92 26.32 15.27
N GLN A 17 -12.39 26.38 16.49
CA GLN A 17 -12.07 25.19 17.30
C GLN A 17 -13.35 24.40 17.66
N ALA A 18 -14.45 25.08 17.94
CA ALA A 18 -15.74 24.44 18.19
C ALA A 18 -16.27 23.74 16.94
N GLU A 19 -16.22 24.38 15.77
CA GLU A 19 -16.65 23.76 14.50
C GLU A 19 -15.81 22.53 14.14
N ILE A 20 -14.48 22.60 14.29
CA ILE A 20 -13.57 21.46 14.07
C ILE A 20 -13.90 20.31 15.03
N ALA A 21 -14.12 20.61 16.31
CA ALA A 21 -14.48 19.60 17.30
C ALA A 21 -15.79 18.89 16.94
N ILE A 22 -16.82 19.64 16.51
CA ILE A 22 -18.09 19.07 16.04
C ILE A 22 -17.87 18.18 14.82
N PHE A 23 -17.07 18.60 13.84
CA PHE A 23 -16.74 17.79 12.67
C PHE A 23 -16.04 16.48 13.04
N VAL A 24 -15.06 16.53 13.95
CA VAL A 24 -14.35 15.34 14.43
C VAL A 24 -15.30 14.40 15.18
N ILE A 25 -16.17 14.92 16.04
CA ILE A 25 -17.17 14.12 16.76
C ILE A 25 -18.14 13.47 15.77
N ALA A 26 -18.63 14.21 14.77
CA ALA A 26 -19.51 13.69 13.74
C ALA A 26 -18.82 12.57 12.92
N LEU A 27 -17.56 12.76 12.53
CA LEU A 27 -16.77 11.77 11.81
C LEU A 27 -16.53 10.51 12.66
N CYS A 28 -16.17 10.67 13.93
CA CYS A 28 -15.98 9.56 14.87
C CYS A 28 -17.30 8.81 15.10
N THR A 29 -18.40 9.52 15.29
CA THR A 29 -19.74 8.92 15.45
C THR A 29 -20.13 8.16 14.20
N HIS A 30 -19.88 8.71 13.01
CA HIS A 30 -20.13 8.03 11.75
C HIS A 30 -19.22 6.80 11.57
N ALA A 31 -17.95 6.88 11.95
CA ALA A 31 -17.03 5.75 11.89
C ALA A 31 -17.42 4.62 12.87
N VAL A 32 -17.94 4.94 14.05
CA VAL A 32 -18.41 3.96 15.02
C VAL A 32 -19.75 3.34 14.61
N LEU A 33 -20.70 4.16 14.16
CA LEU A 33 -22.04 3.69 13.76
C LEU A 33 -22.04 2.96 12.42
N PHE A 34 -21.21 3.40 11.46
CA PHE A 34 -21.21 2.89 10.09
C PHE A 34 -19.92 2.17 9.68
N GLY A 35 -18.87 2.16 10.50
CA GLY A 35 -17.62 1.44 10.19
C GLY A 35 -17.79 -0.09 10.14
N SER A 36 -18.84 -0.62 10.74
CA SER A 36 -19.23 -2.04 10.65
C SER A 36 -20.10 -2.34 9.42
N TYR A 37 -20.66 -1.34 8.75
CA TYR A 37 -21.33 -1.51 7.48
C TYR A 37 -20.27 -1.61 6.39
N GLN A 38 -19.82 -2.85 6.14
CA GLN A 38 -19.11 -3.20 4.92
C GLN A 38 -20.03 -2.89 3.74
N TRP A 39 -19.92 -1.65 3.23
CA TRP A 39 -20.52 -1.26 1.97
C TRP A 39 -19.78 -2.05 0.90
N LYS A 40 -20.27 -3.27 0.62
CA LYS A 40 -19.92 -3.96 -0.62
C LYS A 40 -20.46 -3.07 -1.72
N PRO A 41 -19.63 -2.42 -2.55
CA PRO A 41 -20.14 -1.82 -3.77
C PRO A 41 -20.74 -2.98 -4.56
N SER A 42 -22.08 -3.00 -4.59
CA SER A 42 -22.81 -3.92 -5.44
C SER A 42 -22.33 -3.61 -6.85
N GLN A 43 -21.57 -4.52 -7.44
CA GLN A 43 -21.24 -4.45 -8.85
C GLN A 43 -22.56 -4.67 -9.60
N SER A 44 -23.32 -3.61 -9.76
CA SER A 44 -24.41 -3.53 -10.71
C SER A 44 -23.77 -3.79 -12.06
N LYS A 45 -24.01 -5.00 -12.57
CA LYS A 45 -23.73 -5.39 -13.95
C LYS A 45 -24.43 -4.36 -14.85
N VAL A 46 -23.70 -3.33 -15.25
CA VAL A 46 -24.08 -2.49 -16.39
C VAL A 46 -23.99 -3.39 -17.60
N LYS A 47 -25.15 -3.98 -17.95
CA LYS A 47 -25.35 -4.75 -19.16
C LYS A 47 -25.34 -3.74 -20.31
N LEU A 48 -24.14 -3.39 -20.77
CA LEU A 48 -23.92 -2.58 -21.95
C LEU A 48 -24.35 -3.43 -23.15
N GLY A 49 -25.61 -3.29 -23.55
CA GLY A 49 -26.16 -3.86 -24.77
C GLY A 49 -25.59 -3.10 -25.96
N LEU A 50 -24.46 -3.57 -26.50
CA LEU A 50 -23.99 -3.22 -27.84
C LEU A 50 -24.30 -4.38 -28.78
N SER A 51 -25.43 -4.23 -29.46
CA SER A 51 -25.71 -4.90 -30.73
C SER A 51 -24.63 -4.46 -31.72
N SER A 52 -23.67 -5.33 -32.02
CA SER A 52 -22.80 -5.18 -33.19
C SER A 52 -23.23 -6.20 -34.24
N LYS A 53 -23.84 -5.68 -35.30
CA LYS A 53 -24.11 -6.38 -36.55
C LYS A 53 -23.13 -5.81 -37.55
N GLU A 54 -22.02 -6.48 -37.79
CA GLU A 54 -21.25 -6.28 -39.01
C GLU A 54 -20.50 -7.57 -39.37
N ALA A 55 -20.84 -8.07 -40.54
CA ALA A 55 -20.27 -9.25 -41.18
C ALA A 55 -18.95 -8.83 -41.85
N GLY A 56 -17.85 -9.44 -41.43
CA GLY A 56 -16.54 -9.27 -42.04
C GLY A 56 -15.83 -10.62 -42.08
N THR A 57 -15.96 -11.32 -43.19
CA THR A 57 -15.36 -12.62 -43.49
C THR A 57 -13.84 -12.46 -43.66
N GLY A 58 -13.09 -12.51 -42.56
CA GLY A 58 -11.64 -12.52 -42.55
C GLY A 58 -11.12 -13.83 -41.97
N THR A 59 -10.80 -14.79 -42.83
CA THR A 59 -10.22 -16.09 -42.50
C THR A 59 -8.75 -15.92 -42.07
N GLY A 60 -8.53 -15.35 -40.89
CA GLY A 60 -7.22 -15.24 -40.26
C GLY A 60 -7.02 -16.38 -39.26
N VAL A 61 -6.08 -17.27 -39.56
CA VAL A 61 -5.61 -18.34 -38.67
C VAL A 61 -4.92 -17.69 -37.46
N LEU A 62 -5.70 -17.34 -36.42
CA LEU A 62 -5.17 -16.92 -35.12
C LEU A 62 -4.97 -18.15 -34.24
N GLN A 63 -3.73 -18.61 -34.25
CA GLN A 63 -3.25 -19.77 -33.53
C GLN A 63 -3.18 -19.45 -32.03
N GLY A 64 -4.16 -19.97 -31.30
CA GLY A 64 -4.09 -20.41 -29.89
C GLY A 64 -3.36 -19.52 -28.90
N LEU A 65 -3.96 -18.39 -28.50
CA LEU A 65 -3.61 -17.80 -27.20
C LEU A 65 -4.14 -18.73 -26.10
N PRO A 66 -3.31 -19.07 -25.08
CA PRO A 66 -3.73 -19.94 -23.99
C PRO A 66 -4.95 -19.33 -23.30
N HIS A 67 -6.08 -20.05 -23.33
CA HIS A 67 -7.27 -19.64 -22.61
C HIS A 67 -6.95 -19.64 -21.11
N PRO A 68 -7.24 -18.55 -20.38
CA PRO A 68 -7.02 -18.51 -18.93
C PRO A 68 -7.82 -19.64 -18.26
N SER A 69 -7.11 -20.50 -17.55
CA SER A 69 -7.69 -21.63 -16.82
C SER A 69 -8.74 -21.12 -15.84
N ALA A 70 -9.98 -21.61 -15.96
CA ALA A 70 -11.07 -21.28 -15.04
C ALA A 70 -10.84 -21.83 -13.61
N ALA A 71 -9.80 -22.65 -13.41
CA ALA A 71 -9.47 -23.26 -12.11
C ALA A 71 -8.95 -22.24 -11.10
N ALA A 72 -8.13 -21.26 -11.52
CA ALA A 72 -7.49 -20.31 -10.60
C ALA A 72 -8.48 -19.42 -9.83
N PRO A 73 -9.52 -18.81 -10.45
CA PRO A 73 -10.51 -18.03 -9.71
C PRO A 73 -11.32 -18.84 -8.70
N GLN A 74 -11.63 -20.10 -9.03
CA GLN A 74 -12.38 -20.98 -8.14
C GLN A 74 -11.54 -21.38 -6.92
N ALA A 75 -10.26 -21.72 -7.14
CA ALA A 75 -9.30 -22.00 -6.08
C ALA A 75 -9.13 -20.78 -5.16
N ALA A 76 -8.93 -19.58 -5.73
CA ALA A 76 -8.81 -18.34 -4.97
C ALA A 76 -10.02 -18.08 -4.06
N ALA A 77 -11.25 -18.30 -4.56
CA ALA A 77 -12.47 -18.12 -3.77
C ALA A 77 -12.62 -19.16 -2.64
N ALA A 78 -12.17 -20.40 -2.87
CA ALA A 78 -12.14 -21.43 -1.83
C ALA A 78 -11.14 -21.07 -0.72
N LEU A 79 -9.90 -20.74 -1.11
CA LEU A 79 -8.84 -20.29 -0.21
C LEU A 79 -9.28 -19.08 0.62
N ALA A 80 -9.84 -18.07 -0.03
CA ALA A 80 -10.29 -16.84 0.63
C ALA A 80 -11.37 -17.06 1.68
N ARG A 81 -12.25 -18.05 1.48
CA ARG A 81 -13.27 -18.42 2.47
C ARG A 81 -12.65 -19.16 3.65
N ALA A 82 -11.75 -20.10 3.39
CA ALA A 82 -11.06 -20.87 4.41
C ALA A 82 -10.19 -19.97 5.30
N VAL A 83 -9.36 -19.11 4.69
CA VAL A 83 -8.50 -18.16 5.40
C VAL A 83 -9.31 -17.17 6.22
N ARG A 84 -10.37 -16.58 5.67
CA ARG A 84 -11.23 -15.64 6.45
C ARG A 84 -11.86 -16.30 7.66
N ARG A 85 -12.23 -17.58 7.55
CA ARG A 85 -12.76 -18.34 8.69
C ARG A 85 -11.67 -18.49 9.76
N LEU A 86 -10.49 -18.98 9.38
CA LEU A 86 -9.36 -19.17 10.30
C LEU A 86 -8.90 -17.85 10.95
N SER A 87 -8.85 -16.75 10.20
CA SER A 87 -8.50 -15.43 10.76
C SER A 87 -9.51 -14.93 11.78
N ARG A 88 -10.80 -15.25 11.63
CA ARG A 88 -11.83 -14.92 12.64
C ARG A 88 -11.72 -15.81 13.88
N GLU A 89 -11.24 -17.03 13.71
CA GLU A 89 -10.98 -17.99 14.78
C GLU A 89 -9.66 -17.71 15.51
N GLY A 90 -8.84 -16.75 15.05
CA GLY A 90 -7.52 -16.48 15.62
C GLY A 90 -6.55 -17.64 15.44
N ALA A 91 -6.72 -18.43 14.36
CA ALA A 91 -5.94 -19.63 14.11
C ALA A 91 -4.44 -19.34 14.04
N ALA A 92 -3.62 -20.25 14.57
CA ALA A 92 -2.18 -20.11 14.53
C ALA A 92 -1.65 -20.27 13.10
N ARG A 93 -0.43 -19.77 12.84
CA ARG A 93 0.25 -19.91 11.54
C ARG A 93 0.28 -21.35 11.03
N ALA A 94 0.52 -22.34 11.90
CA ALA A 94 0.55 -23.74 11.52
C ALA A 94 -0.78 -24.24 10.94
N ASP A 95 -1.90 -23.84 11.56
CA ASP A 95 -3.25 -24.20 11.11
C ASP A 95 -3.59 -23.55 9.77
N VAL A 96 -3.19 -22.27 9.59
CA VAL A 96 -3.35 -21.55 8.32
C VAL A 96 -2.53 -22.22 7.21
N THR A 97 -1.29 -22.61 7.51
CA THR A 97 -0.39 -23.28 6.56
C THR A 97 -0.93 -24.63 6.13
N GLU A 98 -1.40 -25.45 7.07
CA GLU A 98 -2.01 -26.76 6.79
C GLU A 98 -3.26 -26.61 5.92
N GLU A 99 -4.13 -25.65 6.23
CA GLU A 99 -5.33 -25.39 5.42
C GLU A 99 -4.97 -24.95 4.00
N LEU A 100 -4.00 -24.04 3.84
CA LEU A 100 -3.53 -23.62 2.51
C LEU A 100 -2.96 -24.81 1.74
N ARG A 101 -2.15 -25.67 2.38
CA ARG A 101 -1.57 -26.86 1.75
C ARG A 101 -2.65 -27.81 1.24
N ARG A 102 -3.66 -28.07 2.06
CA ARG A 102 -4.81 -28.92 1.74
C ARG A 102 -5.58 -28.39 0.54
N GLN A 103 -5.93 -27.10 0.55
CA GLN A 103 -6.71 -26.47 -0.53
C GLN A 103 -5.94 -26.43 -1.85
N LEU A 104 -4.61 -26.25 -1.79
CA LEU A 104 -3.76 -26.17 -2.98
C LEU A 104 -3.32 -27.54 -3.52
N GLN A 105 -3.65 -28.65 -2.85
CA GLN A 105 -3.21 -30.00 -3.28
C GLN A 105 -3.75 -30.37 -4.67
N ALA A 106 -4.95 -29.91 -5.02
CA ALA A 106 -5.58 -30.17 -6.32
C ALA A 106 -5.30 -29.10 -7.39
N VAL A 107 -4.54 -28.04 -7.04
CA VAL A 107 -4.25 -26.91 -7.93
C VAL A 107 -2.93 -27.17 -8.64
N ALA A 108 -2.90 -27.00 -9.96
CA ALA A 108 -1.70 -27.12 -10.76
C ALA A 108 -0.62 -26.12 -10.27
N PRO A 109 0.67 -26.48 -10.20
CA PRO A 109 1.72 -25.62 -9.65
C PRO A 109 1.76 -24.21 -10.22
N GLU A 110 1.52 -24.07 -11.53
CA GLU A 110 1.46 -22.81 -12.27
C GLU A 110 0.28 -21.90 -11.85
N ASP A 111 -0.82 -22.50 -11.39
CA ASP A 111 -2.03 -21.79 -10.95
C ASP A 111 -1.95 -21.40 -9.45
N VAL A 112 -0.97 -21.91 -8.70
CA VAL A 112 -0.84 -21.65 -7.26
C VAL A 112 -0.52 -20.17 -6.97
N PRO A 113 0.52 -19.53 -7.54
CA PRO A 113 0.80 -18.13 -7.27
C PRO A 113 -0.35 -17.15 -7.60
N PRO A 114 -1.02 -17.21 -8.76
CA PRO A 114 -2.14 -16.32 -9.04
C PRO A 114 -3.35 -16.59 -8.13
N ALA A 115 -3.62 -17.84 -7.76
CA ALA A 115 -4.69 -18.16 -6.80
C ALA A 115 -4.42 -17.57 -5.41
N LEU A 116 -3.17 -17.64 -4.95
CA LEU A 116 -2.73 -17.02 -3.68
C LEU A 116 -2.78 -15.48 -3.74
N ALA A 117 -2.38 -14.88 -4.86
CA ALA A 117 -2.45 -13.43 -5.04
C ALA A 117 -3.92 -12.94 -4.96
N ALA A 118 -4.80 -13.56 -5.74
CA ALA A 118 -6.23 -13.24 -5.74
C ALA A 118 -6.87 -13.50 -4.36
N MET A 119 -6.43 -14.54 -3.64
CA MET A 119 -6.84 -14.78 -2.27
C MET A 119 -6.46 -13.59 -1.36
N LEU A 120 -5.17 -13.19 -1.34
CA LEU A 120 -4.70 -12.08 -0.49
C LEU A 120 -5.44 -10.78 -0.78
N GLU A 121 -5.64 -10.44 -2.05
CA GLU A 121 -6.42 -9.27 -2.46
C GLU A 121 -7.87 -9.33 -1.93
N SER A 122 -8.47 -10.52 -1.91
CA SER A 122 -9.84 -10.70 -1.45
C SER A 122 -10.00 -10.66 0.08
N VAL A 123 -8.95 -10.98 0.83
CA VAL A 123 -8.94 -10.96 2.30
C VAL A 123 -8.95 -9.51 2.81
N GLY A 124 -8.35 -8.58 2.07
CA GLY A 124 -8.45 -7.14 2.31
C GLY A 124 -7.09 -6.45 2.38
N ARG A 125 -7.08 -5.23 2.93
CA ARG A 125 -5.91 -4.32 2.88
C ARG A 125 -4.77 -4.69 3.85
N ALA A 126 -5.06 -5.48 4.87
CA ALA A 126 -4.12 -5.83 5.93
C ALA A 126 -4.26 -7.33 6.29
N PRO A 127 -3.71 -8.24 5.48
CA PRO A 127 -3.55 -9.63 5.89
C PRO A 127 -2.70 -9.71 7.18
N GLY A 128 -3.05 -10.63 8.08
CA GLY A 128 -2.30 -10.87 9.32
C GLY A 128 -0.91 -11.44 9.02
N ALA A 129 0.00 -11.30 10.00
CA ALA A 129 1.38 -11.77 9.87
C ALA A 129 1.44 -13.29 9.63
N GLU A 130 0.60 -14.03 10.34
CA GLU A 130 0.47 -15.48 10.28
C GLU A 130 0.10 -15.95 8.87
N LEU A 131 -0.79 -15.21 8.19
CA LEU A 131 -1.20 -15.52 6.82
C LEU A 131 -0.07 -15.24 5.83
N LEU A 132 0.62 -14.10 5.96
CA LEU A 132 1.71 -13.74 5.06
C LEU A 132 2.86 -14.75 5.15
N GLU A 133 3.21 -15.17 6.37
CA GLU A 133 4.23 -16.19 6.59
C GLU A 133 3.78 -17.57 6.10
N ALA A 134 2.54 -17.97 6.36
CA ALA A 134 1.98 -19.23 5.86
C ALA A 134 2.00 -19.31 4.33
N VAL A 135 1.67 -18.21 3.63
CA VAL A 135 1.74 -18.15 2.16
C VAL A 135 3.18 -18.35 1.67
N ARG A 136 4.16 -17.67 2.28
CA ARG A 136 5.58 -17.85 1.92
C ARG A 136 6.08 -19.26 2.20
N GLU A 137 5.68 -19.84 3.32
CA GLU A 137 6.04 -21.21 3.70
C GLU A 137 5.52 -22.22 2.66
N VAL A 138 4.26 -22.11 2.25
CA VAL A 138 3.68 -22.98 1.22
C VAL A 138 4.37 -22.83 -0.14
N LEU A 139 4.78 -21.61 -0.53
CA LEU A 139 5.57 -21.41 -1.75
C LEU A 139 6.93 -22.11 -1.66
N ARG A 140 7.65 -21.97 -0.54
CA ARG A 140 8.96 -22.61 -0.31
C ARG A 140 8.85 -24.12 -0.29
N GLU A 141 7.87 -24.69 0.41
CA GLU A 141 7.62 -26.14 0.46
C GLU A 141 7.37 -26.73 -0.94
N ARG A 142 6.73 -25.96 -1.82
CA ARG A 142 6.45 -26.37 -3.20
C ARG A 142 7.56 -26.02 -4.19
N GLY A 143 8.64 -25.37 -3.74
CA GLY A 143 9.71 -24.90 -4.61
C GLY A 143 9.25 -23.87 -5.65
N LEU A 144 8.23 -23.07 -5.33
CA LEU A 144 7.65 -22.08 -6.23
C LEU A 144 8.16 -20.68 -5.89
N ALA A 145 8.50 -19.90 -6.92
CA ALA A 145 8.75 -18.47 -6.78
C ALA A 145 7.43 -17.69 -6.71
N PRO A 146 7.36 -16.57 -5.96
CA PRO A 146 6.21 -15.68 -6.05
C PRO A 146 6.08 -15.14 -7.47
N SER A 147 4.85 -14.98 -7.97
CA SER A 147 4.61 -14.21 -9.19
C SER A 147 4.70 -12.71 -8.91
N GLN A 148 4.83 -11.87 -9.94
CA GLN A 148 4.83 -10.41 -9.81
C GLN A 148 3.64 -9.88 -8.97
N GLN A 149 2.42 -10.35 -9.27
CA GLN A 149 1.21 -9.94 -8.55
C GLN A 149 1.20 -10.43 -7.10
N LEU A 150 1.71 -11.64 -6.85
CA LEU A 150 1.80 -12.20 -5.50
C LEU A 150 2.86 -11.45 -4.67
N GLY A 151 4.03 -11.18 -5.25
CA GLY A 151 5.09 -10.40 -4.61
C GLY A 151 4.61 -9.00 -4.21
N GLU A 152 3.92 -8.29 -5.11
CA GLU A 152 3.29 -7.01 -4.78
C GLU A 152 2.27 -7.13 -3.63
N SER A 153 1.44 -8.17 -3.64
CA SER A 153 0.42 -8.40 -2.59
C SER A 153 1.06 -8.71 -1.24
N LEU A 154 2.14 -9.49 -1.23
CA LEU A 154 2.93 -9.79 -0.04
C LEU A 154 3.60 -8.53 0.51
N LEU A 155 4.25 -7.71 -0.33
CA LEU A 155 4.87 -6.44 0.07
C LEU A 155 3.84 -5.46 0.65
N LYS A 156 2.67 -5.32 0.00
CA LYS A 156 1.55 -4.51 0.52
C LYS A 156 1.11 -5.01 1.89
N GLY A 157 0.97 -6.33 2.04
CA GLY A 157 0.61 -6.97 3.32
C GLY A 157 1.64 -6.71 4.42
N CYS A 158 2.92 -6.94 4.14
CA CYS A 158 4.01 -6.74 5.09
C CYS A 158 4.10 -5.29 5.55
N LEU A 159 3.96 -4.33 4.63
CA LEU A 159 3.96 -2.90 4.97
C LEU A 159 2.77 -2.53 5.86
N SER A 160 1.57 -3.04 5.56
CA SER A 160 0.36 -2.82 6.39
C SER A 160 0.52 -3.44 7.79
N ALA A 161 1.13 -4.62 7.89
CA ALA A 161 1.38 -5.32 9.15
C ALA A 161 2.66 -4.86 9.87
N ARG A 162 3.41 -3.91 9.30
CA ARG A 162 4.70 -3.39 9.80
C ARG A 162 5.78 -4.46 10.00
N LEU A 163 5.77 -5.50 9.18
CA LEU A 163 6.72 -6.61 9.22
C LEU A 163 7.96 -6.28 8.37
N GLN A 164 8.82 -5.37 8.83
CA GLN A 164 9.93 -4.85 8.01
C GLN A 164 10.97 -5.92 7.63
N GLY A 165 11.26 -6.87 8.52
CA GLY A 165 12.19 -7.97 8.20
C GLY A 165 11.66 -8.85 7.05
N VAL A 166 10.40 -9.28 7.17
CA VAL A 166 9.72 -10.06 6.12
C VAL A 166 9.58 -9.24 4.83
N PHE A 167 9.31 -7.94 4.92
CA PHE A 167 9.24 -7.04 3.78
C PHE A 167 10.55 -7.02 2.99
N ALA A 168 11.69 -6.87 3.68
CA ALA A 168 13.00 -6.82 3.04
C ALA A 168 13.32 -8.13 2.30
N GLU A 169 13.05 -9.29 2.93
CA GLU A 169 13.25 -10.60 2.30
C GLU A 169 12.38 -10.76 1.05
N VAL A 170 11.09 -10.41 1.11
CA VAL A 170 10.19 -10.52 -0.05
C VAL A 170 10.62 -9.55 -1.16
N LEU A 171 11.11 -8.36 -0.81
CA LEU A 171 11.59 -7.40 -1.79
C LEU A 171 12.83 -7.92 -2.52
N GLU A 172 13.78 -8.51 -1.78
CA GLU A 172 14.97 -9.15 -2.36
C GLU A 172 14.57 -10.31 -3.29
N GLU A 173 13.62 -11.17 -2.88
CA GLU A 173 13.09 -12.25 -3.73
C GLU A 173 12.47 -11.72 -5.03
N VAL A 174 11.73 -10.61 -4.97
CA VAL A 174 11.10 -9.97 -6.15
C VAL A 174 12.14 -9.30 -7.06
N GLU A 175 13.14 -8.64 -6.49
CA GLU A 175 14.23 -8.01 -7.26
C GLU A 175 15.16 -9.03 -7.91
N ALA A 176 15.51 -10.11 -7.19
CA ALA A 176 16.35 -11.19 -7.71
C ALA A 176 15.69 -11.93 -8.89
N ALA A 177 14.36 -11.95 -8.93
CA ALA A 177 13.59 -12.53 -10.02
C ALA A 177 13.31 -11.54 -11.18
N ASP A 178 13.85 -10.32 -11.14
CA ASP A 178 13.60 -9.24 -12.11
C ASP A 178 12.09 -8.93 -12.31
N MET A 179 11.31 -9.08 -11.23
CA MET A 179 9.87 -8.82 -11.22
C MET A 179 9.53 -7.46 -10.61
N ALA A 180 10.51 -6.56 -10.51
CA ALA A 180 10.30 -5.23 -9.94
C ALA A 180 9.38 -4.40 -10.84
N THR A 181 8.37 -3.79 -10.24
CA THR A 181 7.38 -2.94 -10.90
C THR A 181 7.45 -1.53 -10.32
N PRO A 182 6.88 -0.52 -11.00
CA PRO A 182 6.72 0.80 -10.39
C PRO A 182 5.95 0.74 -9.04
N ALA A 183 5.01 -0.20 -8.90
CA ALA A 183 4.28 -0.38 -7.66
C ALA A 183 5.17 -0.98 -6.55
N THR A 184 6.03 -1.96 -6.85
CA THR A 184 6.99 -2.49 -5.86
C THR A 184 8.00 -1.42 -5.43
N ALA A 185 8.49 -0.59 -6.36
CA ALA A 185 9.40 0.51 -6.05
C ALA A 185 8.76 1.57 -5.12
N VAL A 186 7.48 1.90 -5.32
CA VAL A 186 6.75 2.79 -4.41
C VAL A 186 6.57 2.15 -3.02
N LEU A 187 6.32 0.84 -2.95
CA LEU A 187 6.24 0.14 -1.66
C LEU A 187 7.60 0.13 -0.95
N ALA A 188 8.68 -0.13 -1.68
CA ALA A 188 10.04 -0.10 -1.16
C ALA A 188 10.41 1.28 -0.63
N LEU A 189 10.13 2.35 -1.40
CA LEU A 189 10.30 3.72 -0.94
C LEU A 189 9.54 3.99 0.36
N ARG A 190 8.27 3.57 0.45
CA ARG A 190 7.47 3.78 1.67
C ARG A 190 8.02 3.02 2.88
N SER A 191 8.57 1.82 2.66
CA SER A 191 9.28 1.08 3.70
C SER A 191 10.54 1.82 4.14
N SER A 192 11.39 2.27 3.22
CA SER A 192 12.60 3.05 3.52
C SER A 192 12.29 4.33 4.30
N LEU A 193 11.24 5.08 3.91
CA LEU A 193 10.74 6.24 4.66
C LEU A 193 10.31 5.88 6.08
N SER A 194 9.62 4.75 6.24
CA SER A 194 9.17 4.26 7.57
C SER A 194 10.35 3.84 8.46
N CYS A 195 11.43 3.36 7.86
CA CYS A 195 12.69 3.00 8.52
C CYS A 195 13.65 4.18 8.65
N SER A 196 13.27 5.39 8.21
CA SER A 196 14.14 6.58 8.18
C SER A 196 15.44 6.37 7.40
N ASP A 197 15.44 5.49 6.40
CA ASP A 197 16.57 5.24 5.50
C ASP A 197 16.43 6.12 4.25
N LEU A 198 17.05 7.31 4.31
CA LEU A 198 16.96 8.29 3.23
C LEU A 198 17.73 7.85 1.98
N GLU A 199 18.85 7.14 2.14
CA GLU A 199 19.68 6.70 1.02
C GLU A 199 18.95 5.66 0.18
N ALA A 200 18.39 4.62 0.81
CA ALA A 200 17.57 3.64 0.13
C ALA A 200 16.34 4.30 -0.51
N ALA A 201 15.70 5.23 0.19
CA ALA A 201 14.54 5.98 -0.32
C ALA A 201 14.89 6.76 -1.61
N MET A 202 16.01 7.47 -1.65
CA MET A 202 16.48 8.14 -2.87
C MET A 202 16.86 7.14 -3.97
N GLY A 203 17.46 6.00 -3.62
CA GLY A 203 17.75 4.92 -4.57
C GLY A 203 16.49 4.41 -5.29
N TYR A 204 15.42 4.15 -4.53
CA TYR A 204 14.13 3.78 -5.12
C TYR A 204 13.52 4.94 -5.92
N LEU A 205 13.58 6.19 -5.42
CA LEU A 205 13.09 7.38 -6.13
C LEU A 205 13.60 7.47 -7.57
N ARG A 206 14.92 7.29 -7.77
CA ARG A 206 15.52 7.30 -9.10
C ARG A 206 14.93 6.22 -10.01
N ARG A 207 14.73 5.01 -9.49
CA ARG A 207 14.18 3.87 -10.25
C ARG A 207 12.73 4.09 -10.68
N PHE A 208 11.92 4.79 -9.89
CA PHE A 208 10.49 5.04 -10.21
C PHE A 208 10.18 6.46 -10.68
N ALA A 209 11.19 7.32 -10.88
CA ALA A 209 11.00 8.73 -11.25
C ALA A 209 10.15 8.92 -12.50
N SER A 210 10.42 8.18 -13.58
CA SER A 210 9.67 8.29 -14.84
C SER A 210 8.18 7.95 -14.67
N PRO A 211 7.80 6.80 -14.08
CA PRO A 211 6.40 6.53 -13.72
C PRO A 211 5.77 7.57 -12.80
N LEU A 212 6.52 8.11 -11.83
CA LEU A 212 6.02 9.13 -10.91
C LEU A 212 5.68 10.42 -11.64
N LYS A 213 6.57 10.88 -12.53
CA LYS A 213 6.39 12.08 -13.34
C LYS A 213 5.12 11.98 -14.18
N ALA A 214 4.94 10.86 -14.89
CA ALA A 214 3.72 10.59 -15.65
C ALA A 214 2.45 10.63 -14.76
N SER A 215 2.52 10.12 -13.53
CA SER A 215 1.39 10.16 -12.59
C SER A 215 1.06 11.58 -12.10
N LEU A 216 2.08 12.43 -11.92
CA LEU A 216 1.92 13.83 -11.50
C LEU A 216 1.23 14.68 -12.57
N ASP A 217 1.49 14.40 -13.86
CA ASP A 217 0.92 15.14 -14.97
C ASP A 217 -0.54 14.74 -15.25
N ILE A 218 -0.86 13.45 -15.11
CA ILE A 218 -2.16 12.89 -15.53
C ILE A 218 -3.21 12.98 -14.42
N THR A 219 -2.81 12.80 -13.16
CA THR A 219 -3.77 12.61 -12.07
C THR A 219 -3.68 13.74 -11.04
N PRO A 220 -4.80 14.41 -10.67
CA PRO A 220 -4.81 15.42 -9.61
C PRO A 220 -4.69 14.80 -8.20
N SER A 221 -4.11 13.60 -8.08
CA SER A 221 -3.99 12.89 -6.81
C SER A 221 -2.93 13.54 -5.93
N ALA A 222 -3.29 13.80 -4.66
CA ALA A 222 -2.33 14.30 -3.67
C ALA A 222 -1.31 13.23 -3.20
N ALA A 223 -1.47 11.95 -3.61
CA ALA A 223 -0.65 10.87 -3.06
C ALA A 223 0.84 10.95 -3.45
N PRO A 224 1.22 11.14 -4.73
CA PRO A 224 2.62 11.36 -5.11
C PRO A 224 3.25 12.57 -4.42
N GLN A 225 2.50 13.67 -4.32
CA GLN A 225 2.96 14.90 -3.69
C GLN A 225 3.23 14.70 -2.18
N LYS A 226 2.34 13.99 -1.47
CA LYS A 226 2.55 13.63 -0.06
C LYS A 226 3.80 12.79 0.14
N LEU A 227 4.09 11.87 -0.78
CA LEU A 227 5.29 11.03 -0.70
C LEU A 227 6.57 11.87 -0.84
N LEU A 228 6.59 12.83 -1.78
CA LEU A 228 7.69 13.79 -1.93
C LEU A 228 7.84 14.71 -0.70
N GLN A 229 6.73 15.16 -0.12
CA GLN A 229 6.75 15.93 1.13
C GLN A 229 7.36 15.12 2.29
N GLN A 230 7.03 13.83 2.40
CA GLN A 230 7.62 12.94 3.42
C GLN A 230 9.13 12.76 3.21
N LEU A 231 9.60 12.68 1.97
CA LEU A 231 11.03 12.65 1.65
C LEU A 231 11.73 13.95 2.07
N VAL A 232 11.13 15.11 1.76
CA VAL A 232 11.65 16.42 2.16
C VAL A 232 11.75 16.53 3.67
N GLU A 233 10.72 16.11 4.40
CA GLU A 233 10.73 16.11 5.86
C GLU A 233 11.85 15.21 6.42
N LEU A 234 12.00 13.99 5.88
CA LEU A 234 13.08 13.09 6.28
C LEU A 234 14.47 13.68 5.99
N ALA A 235 14.65 14.27 4.81
CA ALA A 235 15.90 14.92 4.43
C ALA A 235 16.22 16.14 5.29
N ALA A 236 15.21 16.93 5.67
CA ALA A 236 15.38 18.05 6.60
C ALA A 236 15.85 17.57 7.98
N ARG A 237 15.23 16.51 8.51
CA ARG A 237 15.64 15.89 9.78
C ARG A 237 17.07 15.35 9.75
N GLN A 238 17.54 14.88 8.58
CA GLN A 238 18.89 14.34 8.39
C GLN A 238 19.90 15.36 7.83
N ALA A 239 19.55 16.65 7.77
CA ALA A 239 20.38 17.71 7.19
C ALA A 239 20.85 17.43 5.74
N ALA A 240 20.05 16.69 4.97
CA ALA A 240 20.35 16.20 3.63
C ALA A 240 19.45 16.82 2.53
N VAL A 241 18.74 17.91 2.82
CA VAL A 241 17.87 18.62 1.86
C VAL A 241 18.61 18.99 0.56
N PRO A 242 19.86 19.52 0.59
CA PRO A 242 20.56 19.86 -0.65
C PRO A 242 20.83 18.64 -1.53
N ALA A 243 21.09 17.47 -0.94
CA ALA A 243 21.28 16.23 -1.69
C ALA A 243 19.95 15.80 -2.33
N LEU A 244 18.86 15.77 -1.56
CA LEU A 244 17.53 15.45 -2.09
C LEU A 244 17.10 16.38 -3.22
N LEU A 245 17.33 17.70 -3.10
CA LEU A 245 16.96 18.65 -4.15
C LEU A 245 17.73 18.41 -5.45
N ARG A 246 19.02 18.03 -5.39
CA ARG A 246 19.80 17.65 -6.58
C ARG A 246 19.19 16.42 -7.25
N GLU A 247 18.89 15.39 -6.47
CA GLU A 247 18.26 14.17 -6.99
C GLU A 247 16.90 14.44 -7.65
N LEU A 248 16.10 15.32 -7.05
CA LEU A 248 14.81 15.72 -7.62
C LEU A 248 14.96 16.54 -8.91
N VAL A 249 16.04 17.32 -9.05
CA VAL A 249 16.36 18.00 -10.32
C VAL A 249 16.79 16.97 -11.36
N ASP A 250 17.69 16.06 -11.01
CA ASP A 250 18.21 15.03 -11.92
C ASP A 250 17.09 14.09 -12.43
N CYS A 251 16.03 13.92 -11.63
CA CYS A 251 14.85 13.12 -11.98
C CYS A 251 13.70 13.91 -12.64
N ASP A 252 13.83 15.22 -12.86
CA ASP A 252 12.75 16.13 -13.28
C ASP A 252 11.49 16.08 -12.37
N LEU A 253 11.68 15.87 -11.07
CA LEU A 253 10.61 15.80 -10.07
C LEU A 253 10.51 17.05 -9.19
N LEU A 254 11.38 18.04 -9.42
CA LEU A 254 11.38 19.28 -8.66
C LEU A 254 10.18 20.16 -9.07
N THR A 255 9.16 20.21 -8.22
CA THR A 255 7.99 21.09 -8.40
C THR A 255 8.02 22.26 -7.40
N ALA A 256 7.29 23.34 -7.70
CA ALA A 256 7.17 24.49 -6.80
C ALA A 256 6.73 24.07 -5.38
N SER A 257 5.76 23.16 -5.29
CA SER A 257 5.26 22.67 -4.00
C SER A 257 6.29 21.91 -3.15
N VAL A 258 7.25 21.24 -3.81
CA VAL A 258 8.33 20.52 -3.13
C VAL A 258 9.39 21.50 -2.62
N VAL A 259 9.68 22.55 -3.39
CA VAL A 259 10.57 23.65 -2.95
C VAL A 259 9.97 24.39 -1.76
N GLU A 260 8.68 24.73 -1.82
CA GLU A 260 7.96 25.36 -0.71
C GLU A 260 8.00 24.50 0.56
N ALA A 261 7.74 23.20 0.43
CA ALA A 261 7.85 22.26 1.54
C ALA A 261 9.27 22.21 2.11
N ALA A 262 10.31 22.22 1.26
CA ALA A 262 11.70 22.20 1.70
C ALA A 262 12.08 23.47 2.48
N ILE A 263 11.68 24.65 1.97
CA ILE A 263 11.90 25.93 2.66
C ILE A 263 11.15 25.94 4.00
N ALA A 264 9.90 25.48 4.02
CA ALA A 264 9.10 25.41 5.24
C ALA A 264 9.72 24.49 6.29
N GLU A 265 10.24 23.32 5.92
CA GLU A 265 10.93 22.43 6.86
C GLU A 265 12.27 23.00 7.34
N CYS A 266 13.06 23.64 6.47
CA CYS A 266 14.30 24.30 6.86
C CYS A 266 14.07 25.46 7.86
N ALA A 267 12.96 26.19 7.72
CA ALA A 267 12.60 27.30 8.61
C ALA A 267 12.24 26.83 10.04
N LYS A 268 11.81 25.57 10.23
CA LYS A 268 11.45 25.04 11.57
C LYS A 268 12.66 24.84 12.49
N GLY A 269 13.87 24.83 11.93
CA GLY A 269 15.12 24.63 12.67
C GLY A 269 15.25 23.22 13.29
N PRO A 270 16.47 22.76 13.56
CA PRO A 270 16.71 21.43 14.13
C PRO A 270 16.17 21.25 15.56
N GLY A 271 15.80 22.34 16.25
CA GLY A 271 15.31 22.35 17.63
C GLY A 271 13.80 22.53 17.81
N GLY A 272 13.03 22.72 16.73
CA GLY A 272 11.58 23.00 16.81
C GLY A 272 10.71 21.77 17.10
N SER A 273 11.24 20.55 16.94
CA SER A 273 10.54 19.32 17.28
C SER A 273 10.67 19.01 18.78
N SER A 274 10.08 19.89 19.60
CA SER A 274 9.96 19.69 21.05
C SER A 274 9.14 18.43 21.33
N GLY A 275 9.83 17.31 21.52
CA GLY A 275 9.72 16.56 22.78
C GLY A 275 8.35 16.02 23.20
N ILE A 276 7.39 15.78 22.30
CA ILE A 276 6.33 14.79 22.57
C ILE A 276 6.74 13.48 21.91
N ALA A 277 7.81 12.89 22.43
CA ALA A 277 7.98 11.45 22.34
C ALA A 277 6.83 10.81 23.14
N LYS A 278 5.64 10.73 22.52
CA LYS A 278 4.69 9.67 22.85
C LYS A 278 5.46 8.40 22.57
N GLY A 279 6.02 7.81 23.63
CA GLY A 279 6.60 6.49 23.57
C GLY A 279 5.59 5.59 22.89
N ASN A 280 5.87 5.22 21.64
CA ASN A 280 5.30 4.04 21.06
C ASN A 280 5.96 2.89 21.81
N GLY A 281 5.45 2.65 23.02
CA GLY A 281 5.62 1.38 23.69
C GLY A 281 5.07 0.35 22.72
N GLY A 282 5.98 -0.36 22.06
CA GLY A 282 5.67 -1.65 21.51
C GLY A 282 5.17 -2.49 22.66
N ALA A 283 3.84 -2.61 22.78
CA ALA A 283 3.21 -3.69 23.49
C ALA A 283 3.41 -4.95 22.65
N ALA A 284 4.61 -5.52 22.76
CA ALA A 284 4.83 -6.94 22.54
C ALA A 284 4.63 -7.65 23.89
N ALA A 285 3.85 -8.75 23.84
CA ALA A 285 3.40 -9.62 24.94
C ALA A 285 2.28 -9.02 25.82
N ALA A 286 1.20 -9.75 26.18
CA ALA A 286 1.11 -11.18 26.45
C ALA A 286 -0.34 -11.72 26.43
N LEU A 287 -0.47 -13.02 26.11
CA LEU A 287 -1.40 -14.01 26.70
C LEU A 287 -2.92 -13.79 26.53
N LEU A 288 -3.47 -14.43 25.49
CA LEU A 288 -4.45 -15.55 25.51
C LEU A 288 -5.18 -15.62 24.17
#